data_AF-A0A1F5CSA2-F1
#
_entry.id   AF-A0A1F5CSA2-F1
#
_cell.length_a   1.000
_cell.length_b   1.000
_cell.length_c   1.000
_cell.angle_alpha   90.00
_cell.angle_beta   90.00
_cell.angle_gamma   90.00
#
_symmetry.space_group_name_H-M   'P 1'
#
loop_
_entity.id
_entity.type
_entity.pdbx_description
1 polymer ?
#
loop_
_entity_poly.entity_id
_entity_poly.type
_entity_poly.pdbx_seq_one_letter_code
_entity_poly.pdbx_strand_id
1 'polypeptide(L)'
;MVEEFTAFLNKYGIIGLAIAFIMGGAVGSLVSALVSDIIMPFITFFIPGGEWEQATLALGPIVLAVGHFVGAVIDFVIIALVVFWLMKMVQRSSLK
;
A
#
# COMPACT_ATOMS: atom_id res chain seq x y z
N MET A 1 -35.34 13.73 -12.69
CA MET A 1 -34.69 12.93 -11.64
C MET A 1 -33.38 12.30 -12.11
N VAL A 2 -33.37 11.22 -12.92
CA VAL A 2 -32.12 10.55 -13.34
C VAL A 2 -31.27 11.42 -14.29
N GLU A 3 -31.89 12.13 -15.22
CA GLU A 3 -31.19 13.07 -16.10
C GLU A 3 -30.64 14.29 -15.33
N GLU A 4 -31.42 14.85 -14.41
CA GLU A 4 -30.99 15.96 -13.54
C GLU A 4 -29.83 15.54 -12.62
N PHE A 5 -29.86 14.31 -12.12
CA PHE A 5 -28.79 13.74 -11.31
C PHE A 5 -27.52 13.53 -12.14
N THR A 6 -27.63 12.95 -13.34
CA THR A 6 -26.50 12.79 -14.26
C THR A 6 -25.91 14.14 -14.68
N ALA A 7 -26.76 15.13 -14.96
CA ALA A 7 -26.34 16.50 -15.28
C ALA A 7 -25.63 17.18 -14.09
N PHE A 8 -26.09 16.96 -12.86
CA PHE A 8 -25.43 17.41 -11.64
C PHE A 8 -24.03 16.80 -11.50
N LEU A 9 -23.91 15.47 -11.62
CA LEU A 9 -22.62 14.77 -11.52
C LEU A 9 -21.61 15.26 -12.57
N ASN A 10 -22.07 15.51 -13.79
CA ASN A 10 -21.26 16.06 -14.87
C ASN A 10 -20.86 17.51 -14.60
N LYS A 11 -21.78 18.36 -14.14
CA LYS A 11 -21.52 19.77 -13.85
C LYS A 11 -20.42 19.97 -12.81
N TYR A 12 -20.34 19.08 -11.83
CA TYR A 12 -19.33 19.15 -10.77
C TYR A 12 -18.14 18.20 -10.98
N GLY A 13 -18.05 17.52 -12.15
CA GLY A 13 -16.92 16.63 -12.46
C GLY A 13 -16.78 15.40 -11.54
N ILE A 14 -17.85 15.02 -10.82
CA ILE A 14 -17.83 13.99 -9.78
C ILE A 14 -17.53 12.61 -10.39
N ILE A 15 -17.93 12.38 -11.64
CA ILE A 15 -17.65 11.12 -12.35
C ILE A 15 -16.14 10.89 -12.50
N GLY A 16 -15.37 11.92 -12.85
CA GLY A 16 -13.92 11.84 -12.96
C GLY A 16 -13.25 11.54 -11.62
N LEU A 17 -13.72 12.17 -10.55
CA LEU A 17 -13.24 11.92 -9.19
C LEU A 17 -13.53 10.47 -8.75
N ALA A 18 -14.73 9.97 -9.03
CA ALA A 18 -15.12 8.60 -8.70
C ALA A 18 -14.23 7.57 -9.42
N ILE A 19 -13.96 7.77 -10.71
CA ILE A 19 -13.07 6.91 -11.49
C ILE A 19 -11.65 6.96 -10.93
N ALA A 20 -11.12 8.16 -10.64
CA ALA A 20 -9.79 8.32 -10.08
C ALA A 20 -9.64 7.62 -8.72
N PHE A 21 -10.66 7.69 -7.87
CA PHE A 21 -10.64 7.02 -6.57
C PHE A 21 -10.67 5.49 -6.69
N ILE A 22 -11.56 4.94 -7.53
CA ILE A 22 -11.68 3.50 -7.76
C ILE A 22 -10.39 2.95 -8.37
N MET A 23 -9.85 3.62 -9.40
CA MET A 23 -8.60 3.22 -10.04
C MET A 23 -7.41 3.37 -9.09
N GLY A 24 -7.35 4.45 -8.30
CA GLY A 24 -6.31 4.66 -7.29
C GLY A 24 -6.30 3.57 -6.24
N GLY A 25 -7.48 3.15 -5.74
CA GLY A 25 -7.62 2.03 -4.83
C GLY A 25 -7.15 0.71 -5.45
N ALA A 26 -7.58 0.40 -6.67
CA ALA A 26 -7.19 -0.83 -7.38
C ALA A 26 -5.68 -0.91 -7.66
N VAL A 27 -5.07 0.21 -8.09
CA VAL A 27 -3.61 0.30 -8.28
C VAL A 27 -2.88 0.13 -6.95
N GLY A 28 -3.38 0.75 -5.88
CA GLY A 28 -2.85 0.56 -4.53
C GLY A 28 -2.83 -0.92 -4.12
N SER A 29 -3.95 -1.63 -4.28
CA SER A 29 -4.03 -3.07 -3.98
C SER A 29 -3.08 -3.91 -4.83
N LEU A 30 -2.94 -3.60 -6.12
CA LEU A 30 -2.01 -4.31 -7.01
C LEU A 30 -0.56 -4.14 -6.57
N VAL A 31 -0.16 -2.91 -6.22
CA VAL A 31 1.20 -2.66 -5.75
C VAL A 31 1.44 -3.29 -4.38
N SER A 32 0.46 -3.25 -3.47
CA SER A 32 0.55 -3.94 -2.19
C SER A 32 0.77 -5.44 -2.39
N ALA A 33 0.02 -6.10 -3.27
CA ALA A 33 0.19 -7.52 -3.57
C ALA A 33 1.57 -7.83 -4.17
N LEU A 34 2.07 -6.99 -5.10
CA LEU A 34 3.43 -7.13 -5.63
C LEU A 34 4.48 -7.07 -4.50
N VAL A 35 4.29 -6.18 -3.52
CA VAL A 35 5.24 -6.04 -2.42
C VAL A 35 5.11 -7.19 -1.43
N SER A 36 3.91 -7.49 -0.95
CA SER A 36 3.68 -8.52 0.07
C SER A 36 3.95 -9.94 -0.45
N ASP A 37 3.61 -10.21 -1.70
CA ASP A 37 3.57 -11.59 -2.21
C ASP A 37 4.83 -11.93 -2.99
N ILE A 38 5.52 -10.93 -3.54
CA ILE A 38 6.73 -11.13 -4.34
C ILE A 38 7.94 -10.57 -3.60
N ILE A 39 7.96 -9.29 -3.26
CA ILE A 39 9.17 -8.64 -2.72
C ILE A 39 9.49 -9.08 -1.28
N MET A 40 8.49 -9.14 -0.41
CA MET A 40 8.67 -9.48 1.01
C MET A 40 9.25 -10.88 1.20
N PRO A 41 8.79 -11.95 0.52
CA PRO A 41 9.43 -13.26 0.59
C PRO A 41 10.92 -13.25 0.22
N PHE A 42 11.33 -12.43 -0.75
CA PHE A 42 12.75 -12.29 -1.07
C PHE A 42 13.53 -11.55 0.03
N ILE A 43 12.94 -10.54 0.67
CA ILE A 43 13.60 -9.80 1.75
C ILE A 43 13.72 -10.66 3.00
N THR A 44 12.63 -11.32 3.41
CA THR A 44 12.60 -12.19 4.59
C THR A 44 13.44 -13.46 4.40
N PHE A 45 13.66 -13.91 3.16
CA PHE A 45 14.63 -14.97 2.87
C PHE A 45 16.06 -14.62 3.33
N PHE A 46 16.47 -13.34 3.26
CA PHE A 46 17.79 -12.89 3.72
C PHE A 46 17.86 -12.53 5.21
N ILE A 47 16.71 -12.49 5.91
CA ILE A 47 16.63 -12.24 7.36
C ILE A 47 16.22 -13.54 8.04
N PRO A 48 17.17 -14.37 8.50
CA PRO A 48 16.84 -15.69 9.04
C PRO A 48 16.05 -15.51 10.34
N GLY A 49 14.79 -15.94 10.35
CA GLY A 49 14.11 -16.35 11.57
C GLY A 49 12.76 -15.68 11.85
N GLY A 50 12.49 -14.43 11.47
CA GLY A 50 11.22 -13.76 11.85
C GLY A 50 10.94 -13.68 13.37
N GLU A 51 11.79 -14.27 14.21
CA GLU A 51 11.71 -14.30 15.67
C GLU A 51 11.71 -12.89 16.26
N TRP A 52 12.37 -11.95 15.58
CA TRP A 52 12.37 -10.53 15.95
C TRP A 52 10.98 -9.91 15.81
N GLU A 53 10.13 -10.41 14.90
CA GLU A 53 8.75 -9.95 14.72
C GLU A 53 7.85 -10.49 15.84
N GLN A 54 8.22 -11.62 16.43
CA GLN A 54 7.56 -12.20 17.61
C GLN A 54 8.07 -11.60 18.93
N ALA A 55 9.02 -10.65 18.88
CA ALA A 55 9.54 -10.00 20.08
C ALA A 55 8.41 -9.28 20.82
N THR A 56 8.13 -9.73 22.04
CA THR A 56 7.15 -9.12 22.92
C THR A 56 7.82 -8.53 24.15
N LEU A 57 7.33 -7.38 24.59
CA LEU A 57 7.74 -6.75 25.84
C LEU A 57 6.58 -6.87 26.83
N ALA A 58 6.73 -7.73 27.83
CA ALA A 58 5.74 -7.90 28.89
C ALA A 58 5.96 -6.85 30.00
N LEU A 59 4.97 -6.01 30.22
CA LEU A 59 4.90 -5.05 31.33
C LEU A 59 3.75 -5.47 32.26
N GLY A 60 4.02 -6.47 33.11
CA GLY A 60 3.01 -7.06 33.99
C GLY A 60 1.91 -7.75 33.18
N PRO A 61 0.62 -7.35 33.29
CA PRO A 61 -0.47 -7.95 32.51
C PRO A 61 -0.53 -7.47 31.05
N ILE A 62 0.28 -6.48 30.65
CA ILE A 62 0.26 -5.90 29.31
C ILE A 62 1.38 -6.54 28.48
N VAL A 63 1.03 -7.11 27.33
CA VAL A 63 2.00 -7.65 26.35
C VAL A 63 2.06 -6.70 25.16
N LEU A 64 3.21 -6.05 24.96
CA LEU A 64 3.45 -5.19 23.80
C LEU A 64 4.17 -6.01 22.72
N ALA A 65 3.53 -6.21 21.57
CA ALA A 65 4.11 -6.86 20.40
C ALA A 65 5.03 -5.89 19.63
N VAL A 66 6.15 -5.52 20.24
CA VAL A 66 7.13 -4.57 19.69
C VAL A 66 7.69 -5.07 18.36
N GLY A 67 7.94 -6.38 18.26
CA GLY A 67 8.43 -7.01 17.04
C GLY A 67 7.49 -6.81 15.86
N HIS A 68 6.20 -7.11 16.04
CA HIS A 68 5.20 -6.97 15.00
C HIS A 68 5.02 -5.52 14.56
N PHE A 69 5.08 -4.57 15.50
CA PHE A 69 5.04 -3.16 15.16
C PHE A 69 6.23 -2.73 14.29
N VAL A 70 7.45 -3.15 14.65
CA VAL A 70 8.65 -2.87 13.85
C VAL A 70 8.54 -3.54 12.47
N GLY A 71 7.96 -4.74 12.40
CA GLY A 71 7.66 -5.44 11.14
C GLY A 71 6.75 -4.61 10.25
N ALA A 72 5.61 -4.17 10.78
CA ALA A 72 4.67 -3.32 10.05
C ALA A 72 5.30 -1.99 9.55
N VAL A 73 6.21 -1.40 10.34
CA VAL A 73 6.95 -0.19 9.92
C VAL A 73 7.90 -0.49 8.77
N ILE A 74 8.63 -1.60 8.83
CA ILE A 74 9.53 -2.03 7.75
C ILE A 74 8.74 -2.30 6.47
N ASP A 75 7.63 -3.03 6.56
CA ASP A 75 6.74 -3.33 5.44
C ASP A 75 6.22 -2.04 4.79
N PHE A 76 5.75 -1.10 5.61
CA PHE A 76 5.29 0.20 5.13
C PHE A 76 6.38 0.95 4.35
N VAL A 77 7.61 1.00 4.87
CA VAL A 77 8.74 1.65 4.20
C VAL A 77 9.08 0.96 2.87
N ILE A 78 9.07 -0.37 2.84
CA ILE A 78 9.33 -1.15 1.62
C ILE A 78 8.24 -0.87 0.58
N ILE A 79 6.96 -0.95 0.96
CA ILE A 79 5.83 -0.66 0.07
C ILE A 79 5.95 0.76 -0.49
N ALA A 80 6.18 1.76 0.37
CA ALA A 80 6.32 3.15 -0.06
C ALA A 80 7.48 3.34 -1.06
N LEU A 81 8.62 2.68 -0.84
CA LEU A 81 9.78 2.75 -1.72
C LEU A 81 9.52 2.08 -3.08
N VAL A 82 8.84 0.94 -3.08
CA VAL A 82 8.46 0.21 -4.30
C VAL A 82 7.43 0.99 -5.10
N VAL A 83 6.38 1.50 -4.46
CA VAL A 83 5.38 2.39 -5.10
C VAL A 83 6.07 3.59 -5.75
N PHE A 84 6.98 4.24 -5.02
CA PHE A 84 7.75 5.36 -5.55
C PHE A 84 8.57 4.97 -6.79
N TRP A 85 9.26 3.83 -6.74
CA TRP A 85 10.04 3.33 -7.88
C TRP A 85 9.18 2.99 -9.09
N LEU A 86 8.02 2.35 -8.89
CA LEU A 86 7.08 2.04 -9.97
C LEU A 86 6.53 3.32 -10.62
N MET A 87 6.10 4.28 -9.81
CA MET A 87 5.63 5.58 -10.31
C MET A 87 6.73 6.31 -11.10
N LYS A 88 7.96 6.27 -10.61
CA LYS A 88 9.13 6.83 -11.32
C LYS A 88 9.41 6.11 -12.64
N MET A 89 9.23 4.80 -12.70
CA MET A 89 9.41 4.02 -13.93
C MET A 89 8.35 4.38 -14.98
N VAL A 90 7.08 4.51 -14.56
CA VAL A 90 5.97 4.93 -15.43
C VAL A 90 6.17 6.36 -15.97
N GLN A 91 6.61 7.31 -15.13
CA GLN A 91 6.95 8.65 -15.62
C GLN A 91 8.11 8.65 -16.62
N ARG A 92 9.08 7.74 -16.46
CA ARG A 92 10.23 7.62 -17.35
C ARG A 92 9.88 6.97 -18.69
N SER A 93 8.92 6.05 -18.74
CA SER A 93 8.46 5.43 -19.99
C SER A 93 7.51 6.31 -20.80
N SER A 94 6.81 7.25 -20.15
CA SER A 94 5.90 8.21 -20.80
C SER A 94 6.62 9.40 -21.48
N LEU A 95 7.96 9.49 -21.42
CA LEU A 95 8.76 10.54 -22.08
C LEU A 95 9.23 10.14 -23.50
N LYS A 96 8.39 9.41 -24.26
CA LYS A 96 8.59 9.20 -25.70
C LYS A 96 7.36 9.62 -26.48
#